data_AF-A0A2I0DUV7-F1
#
_entry.id   AF-A0A2I0DUV7-F1
#
_cell.length_a   1.000
_cell.length_b   1.000
_cell.length_c   1.000
_cell.angle_alpha   90.00
_cell.angle_beta   90.00
_cell.angle_gamma   90.00
#
_symmetry.space_group_name_H-M   'P 1'
#
loop_
_entity.id
_entity.type
_entity.pdbx_description
1 polymer ?
#
loop_
_entity_poly.entity_id
_entity_poly.type
_entity_poly.pdbx_seq_one_letter_code
_entity_poly.pdbx_strand_id
1 'polypeptide(L)'
;DEELKKLIAIFTEKPKGLIAENKIYKFGFLTILLSFLFWTLSISLDSSNPYRYGNYDILIVPIMLLLNHISFSFKFSTTHTVILRMLAISWLVFGAIWFFIT
;
A
#
# COMPACT_ATOMS: atom_id res chain seq x y z
N ASP A 1 27.94 12.28 1.61
CA ASP A 1 27.61 11.23 0.62
C ASP A 1 27.44 9.82 1.20
N GLU A 2 28.10 9.47 2.30
CA GLU A 2 27.96 8.14 2.92
C GLU A 2 26.59 7.91 3.61
N GLU A 3 26.06 8.96 4.24
CA GLU A 3 24.70 9.02 4.83
C GLU A 3 23.60 8.65 3.83
N LEU A 4 23.66 9.23 2.62
CA LEU A 4 22.67 8.97 1.57
C LEU A 4 22.70 7.50 1.13
N LYS A 5 23.89 6.89 1.04
CA LYS A 5 24.03 5.46 0.72
C LYS A 5 23.45 4.56 1.81
N LYS A 6 23.63 4.91 3.09
CA LYS A 6 23.02 4.18 4.21
C LYS A 6 21.49 4.27 4.17
N LEU A 7 20.94 5.46 3.92
CA LEU A 7 19.49 5.65 3.75
C LEU A 7 18.93 4.82 2.59
N ILE A 8 19.57 4.87 1.43
CA ILE A 8 19.15 4.07 0.27
C ILE A 8 19.20 2.58 0.61
N ALA A 9 20.23 2.11 1.32
CA ALA A 9 20.37 0.71 1.72
C ALA A 9 19.18 0.25 2.59
N ILE A 10 18.73 1.08 3.55
CA ILE A 10 17.55 0.78 4.39
C ILE A 10 16.30 0.59 3.51
N PHE A 11 16.10 1.45 2.52
CA PHE A 11 14.94 1.37 1.63
C PHE A 11 15.06 0.34 0.51
N THR A 12 16.24 -0.21 0.26
CA THR A 12 16.46 -1.19 -0.82
C THR A 12 16.73 -2.59 -0.31
N GLU A 13 16.89 -2.77 1.00
CA GLU A 13 17.05 -4.09 1.59
C GLU A 13 15.83 -4.95 1.24
N LYS A 14 16.11 -6.15 0.72
CA LYS A 14 15.08 -7.14 0.42
C LYS A 14 14.44 -7.55 1.74
N PRO A 15 13.10 -7.61 1.84
CA PRO A 15 12.46 -8.22 2.99
C PRO A 15 12.94 -9.67 3.09
N LYS A 16 13.60 -10.02 4.19
CA LYS A 16 14.12 -11.36 4.48
C LYS A 16 13.07 -12.11 5.29
N GLY A 17 12.65 -13.29 4.83
CA GLY A 17 11.72 -14.15 5.56
C GLY A 17 10.89 -15.06 4.66
N LEU A 18 10.45 -16.20 5.20
CA LEU A 18 9.62 -17.21 4.52
C LEU A 18 8.39 -16.61 3.81
N ILE A 19 7.79 -15.57 4.40
CA ILE A 19 6.59 -14.91 3.88
C ILE A 19 6.93 -14.03 2.65
N ALA A 20 8.09 -13.37 2.65
CA ALA A 20 8.53 -12.47 1.59
C ALA A 20 8.91 -13.23 0.29
N GLU A 21 9.37 -14.48 0.44
CA GLU A 21 9.73 -15.34 -0.69
C GLU A 21 8.57 -16.21 -1.19
N ASN A 22 7.50 -16.32 -0.40
CA ASN A 22 6.34 -17.13 -0.75
C ASN A 22 5.50 -16.45 -1.84
N LYS A 23 5.59 -16.98 -3.06
CA LYS A 23 4.79 -16.53 -4.21
C LYS A 23 3.28 -16.60 -3.96
N ILE A 24 2.81 -17.58 -3.18
CA ILE A 24 1.39 -17.73 -2.86
C ILE A 24 0.93 -16.56 -1.99
N TYR A 25 1.72 -16.16 -0.99
CA TYR A 25 1.40 -14.99 -0.18
C TYR A 25 1.41 -13.72 -1.04
N LYS A 26 2.46 -13.52 -1.84
CA LYS A 26 2.63 -12.34 -2.67
C LYS A 26 1.47 -12.13 -3.65
N PHE A 27 1.10 -13.15 -4.42
CA PHE A 27 0.04 -13.04 -5.41
C PHE A 27 -1.36 -13.25 -4.81
N GLY A 28 -1.50 -14.17 -3.84
CA GLY A 28 -2.77 -14.41 -3.16
C GLY A 28 -3.24 -13.19 -2.36
N PHE A 29 -2.35 -12.57 -1.60
CA PHE A 29 -2.68 -11.34 -0.88
C PHE A 29 -2.95 -10.16 -1.84
N LEU A 30 -2.23 -10.08 -2.96
CA LEU A 30 -2.52 -9.09 -4.00
C LEU A 30 -3.93 -9.25 -4.56
N THR A 31 -4.36 -10.48 -4.86
CA THR A 31 -5.73 -10.75 -5.32
C THR A 31 -6.76 -10.32 -4.29
N ILE A 32 -6.54 -10.62 -3.01
CA ILE A 32 -7.42 -10.19 -1.92
C ILE A 32 -7.54 -8.66 -1.88
N LEU A 33 -6.41 -7.95 -1.97
CA LEU A 33 -6.40 -6.48 -1.98
C LEU A 33 -7.10 -5.89 -3.21
N LEU A 34 -6.95 -6.51 -4.38
CA LEU A 34 -7.65 -6.11 -5.60
C LEU A 34 -9.15 -6.35 -5.50
N SER A 35 -9.59 -7.51 -4.96
CA SER A 35 -11.00 -7.79 -4.71
C SER A 35 -11.60 -6.81 -3.70
N PHE A 36 -10.85 -6.48 -2.64
CA PHE A 36 -11.27 -5.49 -1.65
C PHE A 36 -11.40 -4.10 -2.26
N LEU A 37 -10.41 -3.65 -3.04
CA LEU A 37 -10.48 -2.39 -3.78
C LEU A 37 -11.68 -2.36 -4.74
N PHE A 38 -11.87 -3.42 -5.52
CA PHE A 38 -12.99 -3.51 -6.46
C PHE A 38 -14.34 -3.42 -5.76
N TRP A 39 -14.51 -4.13 -4.64
CA TRP A 39 -15.73 -4.07 -3.84
C TRP A 39 -16.00 -2.66 -3.30
N THR A 40 -14.97 -2.00 -2.73
CA THR A 40 -15.11 -0.61 -2.25
C THR A 40 -15.41 0.38 -3.37
N LEU A 41 -14.84 0.17 -4.56
CA LEU A 41 -15.12 0.97 -5.75
C LEU A 41 -16.56 0.78 -6.24
N SER A 42 -17.07 -0.46 -6.26
CA SER A 42 -18.47 -0.74 -6.61
C SER A 42 -19.44 -0.04 -5.64
N ILE A 43 -19.15 -0.06 -4.34
CA ILE A 43 -19.94 0.67 -3.34
C ILE A 43 -19.89 2.18 -3.58
N SER A 44 -18.70 2.71 -3.90
CA SER A 44 -18.51 4.14 -4.15
C SER A 44 -19.21 4.63 -5.43
N LEU A 45 -19.34 3.77 -6.45
CA LEU A 45 -19.98 4.09 -7.72
C LEU A 45 -21.50 3.91 -7.70
N ASP A 46 -22.03 3.18 -6.72
CA ASP A 46 -23.47 3.02 -6.55
C ASP A 46 -24.11 4.32 -6.04
N SER A 47 -24.65 5.07 -7.00
CA SER A 47 -25.32 6.36 -6.76
C SER A 47 -26.52 6.28 -5.81
N SER A 48 -27.10 5.09 -5.59
CA SER A 48 -28.28 4.86 -4.76
C SER A 48 -27.96 4.55 -3.30
N ASN A 49 -26.68 4.39 -2.95
CA ASN A 49 -26.29 3.91 -1.64
C ASN A 49 -26.36 5.01 -0.56
N PRO A 50 -27.19 4.88 0.49
CA PRO A 50 -27.31 5.86 1.56
C PRO A 50 -26.06 5.93 2.46
N TYR A 51 -25.15 4.96 2.37
CA TYR A 51 -23.88 4.93 3.11
C TYR A 51 -22.72 5.65 2.39
N ARG A 52 -23.02 6.57 1.46
CA ARG A 52 -22.04 7.46 0.78
C ARG A 52 -21.47 8.55 1.70
N TYR A 53 -21.06 8.19 2.91
CA TYR A 53 -20.29 9.08 3.77
C TYR A 53 -18.94 9.37 3.08
N GLY A 54 -18.70 10.64 2.74
CA GLY A 54 -17.43 11.15 2.20
C GLY A 54 -16.86 10.33 1.04
N ASN A 55 -17.37 10.55 -0.19
CA ASN A 55 -17.21 9.75 -1.42
C ASN A 55 -15.83 9.14 -1.78
N TYR A 56 -14.73 9.45 -1.08
CA TYR A 56 -13.40 8.92 -1.35
C TYR A 56 -12.70 8.31 -0.13
N ASP A 57 -13.20 8.53 1.09
CA ASP A 57 -12.53 8.07 2.31
C ASP A 57 -12.47 6.55 2.39
N ILE A 58 -13.51 5.88 1.88
CA ILE A 58 -13.59 4.42 1.86
C ILE A 58 -12.55 3.78 0.92
N LEU A 59 -12.02 4.55 -0.05
CA LEU A 59 -11.00 4.10 -0.99
C LEU A 59 -9.58 4.30 -0.47
N ILE A 60 -9.39 5.18 0.53
CA ILE A 60 -8.05 5.51 1.07
C ILE A 60 -7.38 4.25 1.61
N VAL A 61 -8.10 3.46 2.41
CA VAL A 61 -7.58 2.23 3.05
C VAL A 61 -7.19 1.15 2.02
N PRO A 62 -8.06 0.72 1.09
CA PRO A 62 -7.68 -0.30 0.10
C PRO A 62 -6.55 0.15 -0.81
N ILE A 63 -6.53 1.42 -1.24
CA ILE A 63 -5.42 1.97 -2.04
C ILE A 63 -4.11 1.97 -1.24
N MET A 64 -4.15 2.41 0.02
CA MET A 64 -2.99 2.42 0.92
C MET A 64 -2.41 1.01 1.09
N LEU A 65 -3.26 0.01 1.35
CA LEU A 65 -2.83 -1.38 1.51
C LEU A 65 -2.25 -1.94 0.22
N LEU A 66 -2.86 -1.64 -0.93
CA LEU A 66 -2.39 -2.08 -2.24
C LEU A 66 -1.00 -1.52 -2.57
N LEU A 67 -0.81 -0.21 -2.40
CA LEU A 67 0.47 0.44 -2.66
C LEU A 67 1.56 -0.06 -1.70
N ASN A 68 1.24 -0.24 -0.42
CA ASN A 68 2.16 -0.84 0.55
C ASN A 68 2.57 -2.26 0.10
N HIS A 69 1.60 -3.13 -0.19
CA HIS A 69 1.89 -4.49 -0.62
C HIS A 69 2.73 -4.53 -1.89
N ILE A 70 2.44 -3.69 -2.89
CA ILE A 70 3.22 -3.62 -4.12
C ILE A 70 4.65 -3.17 -3.83
N SER A 71 4.84 -2.13 -3.03
CA SER A 71 6.15 -1.54 -2.73
C SER A 71 7.10 -2.48 -1.97
N PHE A 72 6.56 -3.34 -1.10
CA PHE A 72 7.34 -4.26 -0.28
C PHE A 72 7.45 -5.65 -0.89
N SER A 73 6.44 -6.12 -1.63
CA SER A 73 6.42 -7.48 -2.16
C SER A 73 7.02 -7.60 -3.57
N PHE A 74 7.02 -6.54 -4.39
CA PHE A 74 7.52 -6.58 -5.77
C PHE A 74 8.91 -5.97 -5.94
N LYS A 75 9.69 -6.54 -6.87
CA LYS A 75 11.03 -6.06 -7.20
C LYS A 75 10.90 -5.00 -8.29
N PHE A 76 11.35 -3.79 -8.01
CA PHE A 76 11.49 -2.70 -8.97
C PHE A 76 12.96 -2.29 -9.08
N SER A 77 13.27 -1.38 -10.00
CA SER A 77 14.60 -0.76 -10.00
C SER A 77 14.78 0.11 -8.75
N THR A 78 16.03 0.25 -8.32
CA THR A 78 16.42 0.86 -7.03
C THR A 78 15.70 2.18 -6.75
N THR A 79 15.67 3.08 -7.73
CA THR A 79 14.99 4.38 -7.63
C THR A 79 13.48 4.24 -7.42
N HIS A 80 12.82 3.36 -8.16
CA HIS A 80 11.38 3.15 -8.05
C HIS A 80 11.01 2.50 -6.72
N THR A 81 11.82 1.56 -6.22
CA THR A 81 11.61 0.95 -4.90
C THR A 81 11.68 1.99 -3.79
N VAL A 82 12.68 2.89 -3.82
CA VAL A 82 12.79 3.96 -2.82
C VAL A 82 11.58 4.88 -2.86
N ILE A 83 11.19 5.36 -4.05
CA ILE A 83 10.02 6.24 -4.22
C ILE A 83 8.74 5.55 -3.74
N LEU A 84 8.49 4.32 -4.18
CA LEU A 84 7.28 3.57 -3.81
C LEU A 84 7.22 3.29 -2.31
N ARG A 85 8.33 2.94 -1.66
CA ARG A 85 8.38 2.72 -0.21
C ARG A 85 8.22 4.00 0.58
N MET A 86 8.82 5.11 0.13
CA MET A 86 8.60 6.43 0.74
C MET A 86 7.15 6.86 0.64
N LEU A 87 6.52 6.70 -0.53
CA LEU A 87 5.10 6.96 -0.72
C LEU A 87 4.25 6.06 0.18
N ALA A 88 4.54 4.76 0.20
CA ALA A 88 3.82 3.78 1.00
C ALA A 88 3.87 4.10 2.51
N ILE A 89 5.05 4.44 3.04
CA ILE A 89 5.24 4.83 4.45
C ILE A 89 4.56 6.17 4.74
N SER A 90 4.74 7.18 3.87
CA SER A 90 4.11 8.49 4.04
C SER A 90 2.59 8.36 4.06
N TRP A 91 2.04 7.51 3.19
CA TRP A 91 0.61 7.22 3.13
C TRP A 91 0.12 6.43 4.34
N LEU A 92 0.93 5.50 4.87
CA LEU A 92 0.61 4.75 6.08
C LEU A 92 0.58 5.66 7.31
N VAL A 93 1.56 6.57 7.44
CA VAL A 93 1.59 7.61 8.48
C VAL A 93 0.38 8.53 8.34
N PHE A 94 0.07 8.99 7.13
CA PHE A 94 -1.10 9.82 6.86
C PHE A 94 -2.41 9.11 7.23
N GLY A 95 -2.59 7.85 6.80
CA GLY A 95 -3.79 7.06 7.12
C GLY A 95 -3.91 6.77 8.62
N ALA A 96 -2.81 6.53 9.32
CA ALA A 96 -2.81 6.36 10.76
C ALA A 96 -3.24 7.65 11.48
N ILE A 97 -2.67 8.80 11.11
CA ILE A 97 -3.06 10.11 11.66
C ILE A 97 -4.54 10.39 11.40
N TRP A 98 -5.00 10.17 10.17
CA TRP A 98 -6.40 10.36 9.78
C TRP A 98 -7.36 9.51 10.62
N PHE A 99 -7.05 8.22 10.80
CA PHE A 99 -7.87 7.30 11.58
C PHE A 99 -7.93 7.67 13.08
N PHE A 100 -6.87 8.24 13.65
CA PHE A 100 -6.88 8.66 15.07
C PHE A 100 -7.50 10.03 15.31
N ILE A 101 -7.54 10.89 14.30
CA ILE A 101 -8.12 12.24 14.39
C ILE A 101 -9.62 12.24 14.07
N THR A 102 -10.07 11.34 13.20
CA THR A 102 -11.47 11.20 12.76
C THR A 102 -12.25 10.26 13.67
#